data_AF-A0A0B1SGN6-F1
#
_entry.id   AF-A0A0B1SGN6-F1
#
_cell.length_a   1.000
_cell.length_b   1.000
_cell.length_c   1.000
_cell.angle_alpha   90.00
_cell.angle_beta   90.00
_cell.angle_gamma   90.00
#
_symmetry.space_group_name_H-M   'P 1'
#
loop_
_entity.id
_entity.type
_entity.pdbx_description
1 polymer ?
#
loop_
_entity_poly.entity_id
_entity_poly.type
_entity_poly.pdbx_seq_one_letter_code
_entity_poly.pdbx_strand_id
1 'polypeptide(L)'
;EHWEELVEEFYGYLKGGSRGHGNAIYRTVQYKSGFFQLKESYRRFMPMGGFLLVIIIGPILDLLYKTTDLELKQKGLNAVTEKIECLLDDILHYHERNERPEKKQ
;
A
#
# COMPACT_ATOMS: atom_id res chain seq x y z
N GLU A 1 -8.65 3.71 0.87
CA GLU A 1 -9.50 3.61 -0.35
C GLU A 1 -8.86 4.16 -1.63
N HIS A 2 -8.00 5.20 -1.62
CA HIS A 2 -7.46 5.83 -2.85
C HIS A 2 -6.23 5.18 -3.52
N TRP A 3 -5.86 3.95 -3.17
CA TRP A 3 -4.60 3.36 -3.66
C TRP A 3 -4.63 3.08 -5.17
N GLU A 4 -5.80 2.84 -5.75
CA GLU A 4 -5.94 2.59 -7.19
C GLU A 4 -5.64 3.85 -8.01
N GLU A 5 -6.14 5.00 -7.56
CA GLU A 5 -5.89 6.32 -8.17
C GLU A 5 -4.39 6.67 -8.11
N LEU A 6 -3.75 6.41 -6.97
CA LEU A 6 -2.30 6.61 -6.80
C LEU A 6 -1.47 5.72 -7.73
N VAL A 7 -1.88 4.45 -7.93
CA VAL A 7 -1.21 3.54 -8.86
C VAL A 7 -1.39 3.99 -10.31
N GLU A 8 -2.57 4.51 -10.66
CA GLU A 8 -2.84 5.07 -11.98
C GLU A 8 -2.00 6.33 -12.26
N GLU A 9 -1.91 7.24 -11.30
CA GLU A 9 -1.07 8.43 -11.39
C GLU A 9 0.42 8.05 -11.50
N PHE A 10 0.90 7.13 -10.67
CA PHE A 10 2.26 6.60 -10.71
C PHE A 10 2.59 5.95 -12.07
N TYR A 11 1.67 5.16 -12.61
CA TYR A 11 1.83 4.57 -13.93
C TYR A 11 1.90 5.63 -15.04
N GLY A 12 1.13 6.71 -14.89
CA GLY A 12 1.21 7.91 -15.73
C GLY A 12 2.62 8.51 -15.80
N TYR A 13 3.30 8.61 -14.65
CA TYR A 13 4.70 9.07 -14.59
C TYR A 13 5.67 8.11 -15.30
N LEU A 14 5.53 6.80 -15.09
CA LEU A 14 6.36 5.78 -15.77
C LEU A 14 6.22 5.82 -17.29
N LYS A 15 5.01 6.10 -17.78
CA LYS A 15 4.71 6.29 -19.21
C LYS A 15 5.36 7.57 -19.75
N GLY A 16 5.39 8.65 -18.96
CA GLY A 16 6.01 9.93 -19.32
C GLY A 16 7.50 9.79 -19.68
N GLY A 17 8.21 8.85 -19.03
CA GLY A 17 9.61 8.53 -19.31
C GLY A 17 9.85 7.60 -20.52
N SER A 18 8.81 6.90 -20.99
CA SER A 18 8.92 5.84 -22.01
C SER A 18 8.39 6.31 -23.38
N ARG A 19 9.00 7.33 -23.97
CA ARG A 19 8.65 7.88 -25.31
C ARG A 19 9.33 7.14 -26.49
N GLY A 20 9.46 5.82 -26.41
CA GLY A 20 10.03 4.99 -27.49
C GLY A 20 9.03 4.68 -28.61
N HIS A 21 9.51 4.67 -29.86
CA HIS A 21 8.76 4.43 -31.11
C HIS A 21 8.08 3.04 -31.15
N GLY A 22 6.75 3.01 -31.19
CA GLY A 22 5.94 1.81 -31.44
C GLY A 22 4.51 2.16 -31.81
N ASN A 23 3.86 1.36 -32.67
CA ASN A 23 2.51 1.67 -33.17
C ASN A 23 1.48 1.75 -32.02
N ALA A 24 0.38 2.49 -32.26
CA ALA A 24 -0.62 2.80 -31.23
C ALA A 24 -1.29 1.56 -30.59
N ILE A 25 -1.46 0.46 -31.34
CA ILE A 25 -2.13 -0.76 -30.87
C ILE A 25 -1.24 -1.52 -29.89
N TYR A 26 0.04 -1.70 -30.22
CA TYR A 26 1.01 -2.33 -29.32
C TYR A 26 1.17 -1.55 -28.00
N ARG A 27 1.09 -0.22 -28.07
CA ARG A 27 1.16 0.64 -26.89
C ARG A 27 -0.07 0.47 -25.97
N THR A 28 -1.26 0.29 -26.53
CA THR A 28 -2.50 0.10 -25.75
C THR A 28 -2.57 -1.29 -25.10
N VAL A 29 -2.08 -2.34 -25.77
CA VAL A 29 -2.02 -3.69 -25.19
C VAL A 29 -0.99 -3.77 -24.06
N GLN A 30 0.21 -3.21 -24.27
CA GLN A 30 1.25 -3.07 -23.24
C GLN A 30 0.80 -2.20 -22.06
N TYR A 31 0.01 -1.15 -22.34
CA TYR A 31 -0.60 -0.32 -21.32
C TYR A 31 -1.54 -1.14 -20.43
N LYS A 32 -2.45 -1.90 -21.05
CA LYS A 32 -3.46 -2.68 -20.32
C LYS A 32 -2.83 -3.81 -19.50
N SER A 33 -1.85 -4.52 -20.07
CA SER A 33 -1.15 -5.60 -19.36
C SER A 33 -0.19 -5.08 -18.28
N GLY A 34 0.57 -4.01 -18.56
CA GLY A 34 1.50 -3.40 -17.61
C GLY A 34 0.80 -2.72 -16.44
N PHE A 35 -0.29 -1.99 -16.71
CA PHE A 35 -1.10 -1.38 -15.65
C PHE A 35 -1.76 -2.45 -14.75
N PHE A 36 -2.29 -3.53 -15.35
CA PHE A 36 -2.83 -4.65 -14.58
C PHE A 36 -1.76 -5.32 -13.71
N GLN A 37 -0.57 -5.59 -14.25
CA GLN A 37 0.54 -6.16 -13.50
C GLN A 37 1.02 -5.26 -12.36
N LEU A 38 1.07 -3.94 -12.58
CA LEU A 38 1.44 -2.98 -11.56
C LEU A 38 0.39 -2.94 -10.43
N LYS A 39 -0.89 -2.86 -10.79
CA LYS A 39 -1.99 -2.89 -9.82
C LYS A 39 -1.95 -4.18 -9.00
N GLU A 40 -1.69 -5.31 -9.64
CA GLU A 40 -1.61 -6.59 -8.96
C GLU A 40 -0.38 -6.73 -8.07
N SER A 41 0.76 -6.20 -8.50
CA SER A 41 1.99 -6.16 -7.69
C SER A 41 1.82 -5.27 -6.47
N TYR A 42 1.20 -4.09 -6.64
CA TYR A 42 0.91 -3.16 -5.54
C TYR A 42 -0.06 -3.78 -4.53
N ARG A 43 -1.10 -4.46 -5.03
CA ARG A 43 -2.07 -5.17 -4.20
C ARG A 43 -1.44 -6.30 -3.38
N ARG A 44 -0.49 -7.05 -3.95
CA ARG A 44 0.25 -8.11 -3.24
C ARG A 44 1.31 -7.57 -2.28
N PHE A 45 1.87 -6.41 -2.58
CA PHE A 45 2.90 -5.78 -1.76
C PHE A 45 2.31 -5.07 -0.55
N MET A 46 1.13 -4.43 -0.67
CA MET A 46 0.44 -3.69 0.40
C MET A 46 0.48 -4.38 1.79
N PRO A 47 0.10 -5.65 1.93
CA PRO A 47 0.14 -6.36 3.22
C PRO A 47 1.57 -6.57 3.74
N MET A 48 2.52 -6.90 2.86
CA MET A 48 3.93 -7.04 3.23
C MET A 48 4.55 -5.69 3.62
N GLY A 49 4.24 -4.63 2.89
CA GLY A 49 4.65 -3.26 3.20
C GLY A 49 4.08 -2.79 4.54
N GLY A 50 2.82 -3.10 4.82
CA GLY A 50 2.20 -2.88 6.11
C GLY A 50 2.93 -3.62 7.23
N PHE A 51 3.28 -4.90 7.02
CA PHE A 51 4.03 -5.68 8.00
C PHE A 51 5.41 -5.08 8.31
N LEU A 52 6.08 -4.48 7.32
CA LEU A 52 7.35 -3.77 7.54
C LEU A 52 7.19 -2.55 8.45
N LEU A 53 6.03 -1.89 8.49
CA LEU A 53 5.76 -0.78 9.39
C LEU A 53 5.72 -1.21 10.86
N VAL A 54 5.48 -2.49 11.16
CA VAL A 54 5.48 -3.02 12.54
C VAL A 54 6.83 -2.80 13.21
N ILE A 55 7.92 -2.88 12.45
CA ILE A 55 9.28 -2.65 12.96
C ILE A 55 9.46 -1.19 13.42
N ILE A 56 8.72 -0.25 12.83
CA ILE A 56 8.83 1.19 13.10
C ILE A 56 7.97 1.60 14.31
N ILE A 57 6.95 0.82 14.67
CA ILE A 57 6.06 1.11 15.81
C ILE A 57 6.85 1.20 17.13
N GLY A 58 7.73 0.24 17.40
CA GLY A 58 8.52 0.22 18.64
C GLY A 58 9.31 1.51 18.88
N PRO A 59 10.14 1.95 17.90
CA PRO A 59 10.83 3.24 17.96
C PRO A 59 9.90 4.46 18.13
N ILE A 60 8.73 4.47 17.48
CA ILE A 60 7.76 5.58 17.62
C ILE A 60 7.20 5.62 19.04
N LEU A 61 6.84 4.46 19.61
CA LEU A 61 6.34 4.38 20.97
C LEU A 61 7.42 4.84 21.97
N ASP A 62 8.66 4.38 21.83
CA ASP A 62 9.78 4.79 22.68
C ASP A 62 9.99 6.33 22.64
N LEU A 63 9.91 6.93 21.45
CA LEU A 63 9.96 8.39 21.29
C LEU A 63 8.80 9.08 22.02
N LEU A 64 7.57 8.60 21.86
CA LEU A 64 6.38 9.15 22.51
C LEU A 64 6.44 9.01 24.05
N TYR A 65 7.02 7.92 24.55
CA TYR A 65 7.16 7.69 25.99
C TYR A 65 8.15 8.66 26.64
N LYS A 66 9.21 9.05 25.91
CA LYS A 66 10.24 9.99 26.35
C LYS A 66 9.80 11.46 26.31
N THR A 67 8.74 11.77 25.58
CA THR A 67 8.15 13.12 25.54
C THR A 67 7.53 13.50 26.90
N THR A 68 7.86 14.71 27.36
CA THR A 68 7.30 15.32 28.59
C THR A 68 5.97 16.03 28.37
N ASP A 69 5.65 16.39 27.13
CA ASP A 69 4.34 16.94 26.75
C ASP A 69 3.26 15.83 26.79
N LEU A 70 2.41 15.90 27.80
CA LEU A 70 1.32 14.95 28.03
C LEU A 70 0.25 14.98 26.92
N GLU A 71 -0.03 16.16 26.34
CA GLU A 71 -1.05 16.29 25.29
C GLU A 71 -0.55 15.68 23.99
N LEU A 72 0.68 16.00 23.59
CA LEU A 72 1.32 15.43 22.42
C LEU A 72 1.50 13.92 22.56
N LYS A 73 1.90 13.45 23.75
CA LYS A 73 2.03 12.03 24.06
C LYS A 73 0.69 11.30 23.93
N GLN A 74 -0.38 11.83 24.51
CA GLN A 74 -1.70 11.19 24.43
C GLN A 74 -2.22 11.16 22.99
N LYS A 75 -2.09 12.28 22.27
CA LYS A 75 -2.49 12.36 20.86
C LYS A 75 -1.69 11.40 19.98
N GLY A 76 -0.38 11.32 20.20
CA GLY A 76 0.51 10.40 19.49
C GLY A 76 0.19 8.94 19.76
N LEU A 77 -0.05 8.57 21.03
CA LEU A 77 -0.45 7.21 21.39
C LEU A 77 -1.78 6.82 20.74
N ASN A 78 -2.79 7.70 20.78
CA ASN A 78 -4.07 7.45 20.12
C ASN A 78 -3.89 7.23 18.61
N ALA A 79 -3.08 8.06 17.96
CA ALA A 79 -2.79 7.92 16.53
C ALA A 79 -2.06 6.61 16.21
N VAL A 80 -1.05 6.23 17.01
CA VAL A 80 -0.33 4.96 16.81
C VAL A 80 -1.27 3.78 16.98
N THR A 81 -2.12 3.76 18.01
CA THR A 81 -3.12 2.72 18.21
C THR A 81 -4.07 2.59 17.03
N GLU A 82 -4.64 3.71 16.55
CA GLU A 82 -5.52 3.73 15.37
C GLU A 82 -4.81 3.14 14.14
N LYS A 83 -3.54 3.51 13.91
CA LYS A 83 -2.76 2.97 12.77
C LYS A 83 -2.45 1.47 12.92
N ILE A 84 -2.26 0.98 14.15
CA ILE A 84 -2.08 -0.45 14.42
C ILE A 84 -3.36 -1.21 14.12
N GLU A 85 -4.51 -0.72 14.58
CA GLU A 85 -5.80 -1.34 14.34
C GLU A 85 -6.09 -1.43 12.83
N CYS A 86 -5.95 -0.33 12.09
CA CYS A 86 -6.13 -0.35 10.63
C CYS A 86 -5.16 -1.33 9.94
N LEU A 87 -3.90 -1.37 10.38
CA LEU A 87 -2.91 -2.27 9.81
C LEU A 87 -3.27 -3.75 10.04
N LEU A 88 -3.74 -4.08 11.25
CA LEU A 88 -4.18 -5.43 11.58
C LEU A 88 -5.42 -5.84 10.76
N ASP A 89 -6.39 -4.93 10.62
CA ASP A 89 -7.57 -5.15 9.77
C ASP A 89 -7.18 -5.40 8.30
N ASP A 90 -6.24 -4.63 7.75
CA ASP A 90 -5.74 -4.82 6.39
C ASP A 90 -5.05 -6.19 6.21
N ILE A 91 -4.27 -6.63 7.21
CA ILE A 91 -3.60 -7.93 7.20
C ILE A 91 -4.62 -9.07 7.26
N LEU A 92 -5.61 -8.98 8.15
CA LEU A 92 -6.68 -9.97 8.29
C LEU A 92 -7.52 -10.06 7.01
N HIS A 93 -7.91 -8.91 6.46
CA HIS A 93 -8.63 -8.86 5.18
C HIS A 93 -7.86 -9.53 4.05
N TYR A 94 -6.54 -9.28 3.98
CA TYR A 94 -5.68 -9.92 2.99
C TYR A 94 -5.57 -11.43 3.20
N HIS A 95 -5.40 -11.87 4.45
CA HIS A 95 -5.32 -13.29 4.81
C HIS A 95 -6.60 -14.04 4.41
N GLU A 96 -7.77 -13.54 4.82
CA GLU A 96 -9.06 -14.14 4.48
C GLU A 96 -9.29 -14.23 2.97
N ARG A 97 -8.86 -13.20 2.22
CA ARG A 97 -8.97 -13.20 0.77
C ARG A 97 -8.11 -14.30 0.13
N ASN A 98 -6.89 -14.50 0.63
CA ASN A 98 -5.98 -15.52 0.11
C ASN A 98 -6.39 -16.95 0.52
N GLU A 99 -7.04 -17.11 1.67
CA GLU A 99 -7.57 -18.40 2.12
C GLU A 99 -8.84 -18.83 1.39
N ARG A 100 -9.57 -17.91 0.73
CA ARG A 100 -10.68 -18.27 -0.16
C ARG A 100 -10.08 -18.83 -1.44
N PRO A 101 -10.14 -20.16 -1.70
CA PRO A 101 -9.71 -20.68 -2.97
C PRO A 101 -10.57 -20.01 -4.04
N GLU A 102 -9.95 -19.37 -5.03
CA GLU A 102 -10.64 -18.94 -6.23
C GLU A 102 -11.36 -20.18 -6.78
N LYS A 103 -12.69 -20.21 -6.66
CA LYS A 103 -13.49 -21.07 -7.53
C LYS A 103 -13.20 -20.55 -8.93
N LYS A 104 -12.28 -21.24 -9.61
CA LYS A 104 -12.02 -21.08 -11.05
C LYS A 104 -13.38 -21.11 -11.75
N GLN A 105 -13.86 -19.96 -12.18
CA GLN A 105 -14.91 -19.81 -13.18
C GLN A 105 -14.25 -19.28 -14.44
#